data_AF-B4I682-F1
#
_entry.id   AF-B4I682-F1
#
_cell.length_a   1.000
_cell.length_b   1.000
_cell.length_c   1.000
_cell.angle_alpha   90.00
_cell.angle_beta   90.00
_cell.angle_gamma   90.00
#
_symmetry.space_group_name_H-M   'P 1'
#
loop_
_entity.id
_entity.type
_entity.pdbx_description
1 polymer ?
#
loop_
_entity_poly.entity_id
_entity_poly.type
_entity_poly.pdbx_seq_one_letter_code
_entity_poly.pdbx_strand_id
1 'polypeptide(L)'
;MITIVQDELQRQQKLEAENSALNQRRDGIHQAVVKDVADIFRGKNAQQLEEMRHRIEAKISGRADGVDISYWESLLSQLKAHMARARLRDRHQALLREKLSLLKRENDNETLQEKVAPQVKEEEMETQDAEDPEVEEGSPEDEEDPLNELRRTVRLYQAGNYSPRYIREEDFTGRRAQNEDVDEPEAEGLLYEEEDDERRTQRQRLLILHPERVDNSQLTPQELRMRNEAKQGMQGDEAEFSVETTLDAVPQLATDKYRPRKPRYFNRVHTGFEWNKYNQTHYDMDNPPPKIVQGYKFNIFYPDLMDKSQTPQYFLTPCADNGDFAVLRFHTGPPYEDIAFKIVNREWEFSYKRGFRCQFHNNIFQLWFHFKRYRYRR
;
A
#
# COMPACT_ATOMS: atom_id res chain seq x y z
N MET A 1 18.76 16.86 3.87
CA MET A 1 17.61 16.27 4.61
C MET A 1 17.45 14.79 4.27
N ILE A 2 17.47 14.43 2.97
CA ILE A 2 17.41 13.03 2.46
C ILE A 2 18.40 12.08 3.15
N THR A 3 19.65 12.50 3.33
CA THR A 3 20.69 11.67 3.96
C THR A 3 20.43 11.34 5.44
N ILE A 4 19.73 12.22 6.17
CA ILE A 4 19.37 11.97 7.58
C ILE A 4 18.21 10.98 7.66
N VAL A 5 17.23 11.13 6.77
CA VAL A 5 16.08 10.22 6.69
C VAL A 5 16.53 8.82 6.30
N GLN A 6 17.48 8.71 5.35
CA GLN A 6 18.00 7.44 4.90
C GLN A 6 18.83 6.71 5.97
N ASP A 7 19.60 7.45 6.78
CA ASP A 7 20.32 6.93 7.95
C ASP A 7 19.34 6.44 9.04
N GLU A 8 18.31 7.22 9.37
CA GLU A 8 17.28 6.79 10.34
C GLU A 8 16.49 5.58 9.84
N LEU A 9 16.18 5.51 8.56
CA LEU A 9 15.49 4.37 7.96
C LEU A 9 16.35 3.10 8.02
N GLN A 10 17.64 3.20 7.68
CA GLN A 10 18.58 2.08 7.84
C GLN A 10 18.70 1.64 9.30
N ARG A 11 18.69 2.60 10.24
CA ARG A 11 18.74 2.32 11.67
C ARG A 11 17.48 1.62 12.18
N GLN A 12 16.30 2.06 11.73
CA GLN A 12 15.01 1.44 12.08
C GLN A 12 14.90 0.03 11.50
N GLN A 13 15.25 -0.15 10.23
CA GLN A 13 15.31 -1.47 9.59
C GLN A 13 16.26 -2.42 10.33
N LYS A 14 17.41 -1.91 10.82
CA LYS A 14 18.34 -2.69 11.63
C LYS A 14 17.76 -3.09 12.98
N LEU A 15 17.07 -2.17 13.67
CA LEU A 15 16.38 -2.47 14.93
C LEU A 15 15.26 -3.50 14.75
N GLU A 16 14.51 -3.42 13.65
CA GLU A 16 13.49 -4.40 13.29
C GLU A 16 14.10 -5.78 12.97
N ALA A 17 15.23 -5.81 12.25
CA ALA A 17 15.98 -7.02 11.97
C ALA A 17 16.62 -7.65 13.23
N GLU A 18 17.05 -6.84 14.20
CA GLU A 18 17.56 -7.29 15.50
C GLU A 18 16.45 -7.85 16.41
N ASN A 19 15.23 -7.30 16.34
CA ASN A 19 14.04 -7.82 17.04
C ASN A 19 13.50 -9.12 16.42
N SER A 20 13.76 -9.36 15.14
CA SER A 20 13.43 -10.60 14.45
C SER A 20 14.52 -11.65 14.71
N ALA A 21 14.29 -12.52 15.70
CA ALA A 21 15.26 -13.37 16.40
C ALA A 21 16.16 -14.35 15.59
N LEU A 22 16.23 -14.26 14.27
CA LEU A 22 16.95 -15.20 13.39
C LEU A 22 18.21 -14.66 12.72
N ASN A 23 18.52 -13.35 12.81
CA ASN A 23 19.62 -12.74 12.06
C ASN A 23 20.79 -12.17 12.90
N GLN A 24 21.07 -12.74 14.07
CA GLN A 24 22.20 -12.32 14.92
C GLN A 24 23.61 -12.57 14.33
N ARG A 25 23.75 -13.18 13.15
CA ARG A 25 25.05 -13.69 12.67
C ARG A 25 25.73 -12.89 11.55
N ARG A 26 25.21 -11.73 11.14
CA ARG A 26 25.73 -11.07 9.92
C ARG A 26 26.27 -9.65 9.99
N ASP A 27 26.36 -8.98 11.14
CA ASP A 27 27.06 -7.69 11.19
C ASP A 27 27.95 -7.53 12.42
N GLY A 28 29.26 -7.63 12.19
CA GLY A 28 30.32 -7.66 13.19
C GLY A 28 30.72 -6.29 13.75
N ILE A 29 29.77 -5.51 14.29
CA ILE A 29 30.12 -4.29 15.03
C ILE A 29 29.45 -4.31 16.40
N HIS A 30 30.26 -4.38 17.46
CA HIS A 30 29.78 -4.29 18.84
C HIS A 30 29.17 -2.92 19.12
N GLN A 31 27.98 -2.90 19.73
CA GLN A 31 27.22 -1.69 20.10
C GLN A 31 28.01 -0.69 20.97
N ALA A 32 29.02 -1.17 21.71
CA ALA A 32 29.95 -0.33 22.48
C ALA A 32 30.81 0.58 21.58
N VAL A 33 31.34 0.04 20.47
CA VAL A 33 32.16 0.80 19.51
C VAL A 33 31.32 1.88 18.82
N VAL A 34 30.04 1.62 18.54
CA VAL A 34 29.12 2.61 17.96
C VAL A 34 28.85 3.77 18.91
N LYS A 35 28.76 3.53 20.22
CA LYS A 35 28.57 4.60 21.22
C LYS A 35 29.80 5.48 21.34
N ASP A 36 30.99 4.87 21.45
CA ASP A 36 32.25 5.61 21.53
C ASP A 36 32.50 6.45 20.26
N VAL A 37 32.18 5.89 19.10
CA VAL A 37 32.24 6.60 17.81
C VAL A 37 31.25 7.76 17.75
N ALA A 38 30.01 7.58 18.24
CA ALA A 38 29.03 8.65 18.28
C ALA A 38 29.47 9.79 19.20
N ASP A 39 30.12 9.49 20.33
CA ASP A 39 30.68 10.49 21.24
C ASP A 39 31.88 11.21 20.63
N ILE A 40 32.72 10.51 19.84
CA ILE A 40 33.80 11.13 19.06
C ILE A 40 33.25 12.11 18.00
N PHE A 41 32.03 11.92 17.50
CA PHE A 41 31.39 12.82 16.54
C PHE A 41 30.54 13.93 17.18
N ARG A 42 30.23 13.84 18.48
CA ARG A 42 29.50 14.88 19.20
C ARG A 42 30.41 16.09 19.46
N GLY A 43 29.88 17.28 19.21
CA GLY A 43 30.58 18.55 19.49
C GLY A 43 31.62 19.00 18.46
N LYS A 44 31.88 18.22 17.40
CA LYS A 44 32.80 18.63 16.32
C LYS A 44 32.12 19.52 15.28
N ASN A 45 32.90 20.44 14.71
CA ASN A 45 32.45 21.36 13.67
C ASN A 45 32.32 20.66 12.30
N ALA A 46 31.48 21.17 11.41
CA ALA A 46 31.27 20.60 10.06
C ALA A 46 32.58 20.43 9.28
N GLN A 47 33.50 21.39 9.39
CA GLN A 47 34.82 21.33 8.74
C GLN A 47 35.71 20.20 9.29
N GLN A 48 35.70 19.98 10.60
CA GLN A 48 36.47 18.91 11.24
C GLN A 48 35.93 17.52 10.87
N LEU A 49 34.62 17.40 10.68
CA LEU A 49 33.98 16.18 10.20
C LEU A 49 34.36 15.89 8.73
N GLU A 50 34.53 16.93 7.91
CA GLU A 50 34.97 16.83 6.51
C GLU A 50 36.44 16.35 6.39
N GLU A 51 37.33 16.84 7.27
CA GLU A 51 38.71 16.34 7.35
C GLU A 51 38.77 14.86 7.76
N MET A 52 37.93 14.44 8.72
CA MET A 52 37.84 13.04 9.12
C MET A 52 37.30 12.16 7.97
N ARG A 53 36.37 12.68 7.16
CA ARG A 53 35.88 12.00 5.95
C ARG A 53 37.03 11.69 5.00
N HIS A 54 37.86 12.69 4.68
CA HIS A 54 39.00 12.51 3.80
C HIS A 54 40.04 11.51 4.35
N ARG A 55 40.27 11.51 5.68
CA ARG A 55 41.15 10.52 6.32
C ARG A 55 40.61 9.09 6.25
N ILE A 56 39.29 8.92 6.40
CA ILE A 56 38.63 7.61 6.30
C ILE A 56 38.61 7.12 4.85
N GLU A 57 38.26 7.98 3.90
CA GLU A 57 38.28 7.67 2.47
C GLU A 57 39.70 7.28 2.00
N ALA A 58 40.73 7.99 2.46
CA ALA A 58 42.13 7.65 2.18
C ALA A 58 42.54 6.29 2.77
N LYS A 59 42.02 5.91 3.94
CA LYS A 59 42.25 4.59 4.55
C LYS A 59 41.53 3.47 3.80
N ILE A 60 40.33 3.72 3.28
CA ILE A 60 39.58 2.75 2.46
C ILE A 60 40.29 2.56 1.10
N SER A 61 40.71 3.65 0.46
CA SER A 61 41.39 3.59 -0.85
C SER A 61 42.79 2.99 -0.77
N GLY A 62 43.48 3.15 0.36
CA GLY A 62 44.84 2.65 0.56
C GLY A 62 44.96 1.13 0.69
N ARG A 63 43.84 0.39 0.80
CA ARG A 63 43.76 -1.09 0.92
C ARG A 63 44.93 -1.68 1.73
N ALA A 64 45.20 -1.11 2.90
CA ALA A 64 46.22 -1.65 3.78
C ALA A 64 45.77 -3.04 4.26
N ASP A 65 46.67 -4.01 4.14
CA ASP A 65 46.40 -5.40 4.46
C ASP A 65 45.99 -5.55 5.94
N GLY A 66 44.85 -6.19 6.20
CA GLY A 66 44.27 -6.35 7.55
C GLY A 66 43.30 -5.26 8.02
N VAL A 67 42.91 -4.30 7.18
CA VAL A 67 41.89 -3.29 7.52
C VAL A 67 40.49 -3.77 7.17
N ASP A 68 39.59 -3.82 8.17
CA ASP A 68 38.19 -4.19 7.99
C ASP A 68 37.42 -3.13 7.17
N ILE A 69 37.28 -3.38 5.87
CA ILE A 69 36.62 -2.48 4.92
C ILE A 69 35.16 -2.23 5.32
N SER A 70 34.47 -3.26 5.83
CA SER A 70 33.05 -3.18 6.20
C SER A 70 32.82 -2.23 7.39
N TYR A 71 33.75 -2.22 8.35
CA TYR A 71 33.74 -1.28 9.47
C TYR A 71 33.91 0.17 9.01
N TRP A 72 34.88 0.45 8.13
CA TRP A 72 35.12 1.81 7.64
C TRP A 72 34.02 2.32 6.71
N GLU A 73 33.38 1.45 5.92
CA GLU A 73 32.21 1.80 5.12
C GLU A 73 30.99 2.15 6.00
N SER A 74 30.75 1.35 7.05
CA SER A 74 29.69 1.65 8.04
C SER A 74 29.95 2.98 8.75
N LEU A 75 31.21 3.22 9.14
CA LEU A 75 31.63 4.47 9.77
C LEU A 75 31.45 5.67 8.84
N LEU A 76 31.77 5.52 7.55
CA LEU A 76 31.60 6.56 6.55
C LEU A 76 30.12 6.92 6.35
N SER A 77 29.23 5.93 6.39
CA SER A 77 27.77 6.17 6.34
C SER A 77 27.30 6.99 7.54
N GLN A 78 27.67 6.59 8.76
CA GLN A 78 27.33 7.30 9.99
C GLN A 78 27.91 8.73 10.03
N LEU A 79 29.13 8.92 9.53
CA LEU A 79 29.77 10.24 9.44
C LEU A 79 28.98 11.18 8.54
N LYS A 80 28.49 10.71 7.38
CA LYS A 80 27.67 11.52 6.46
C LYS A 80 26.38 11.99 7.12
N ALA A 81 25.74 11.15 7.93
CA ALA A 81 24.57 11.51 8.71
C ALA A 81 24.88 12.58 9.77
N HIS A 82 25.98 12.42 10.52
CA HIS A 82 26.43 13.41 11.50
C HIS A 82 26.83 14.75 10.87
N MET A 83 27.47 14.74 9.70
CA MET A 83 27.77 15.95 8.92
C MET A 83 26.49 16.69 8.51
N ALA A 84 25.48 15.96 8.02
CA ALA A 84 24.20 16.57 7.67
C ALA A 84 23.49 17.19 8.89
N ARG A 85 23.52 16.51 10.05
CA ARG A 85 23.01 17.04 11.32
C ARG A 85 23.81 18.26 11.81
N ALA A 86 25.13 18.30 11.62
CA ALA A 86 25.97 19.45 11.96
C ALA A 86 25.67 20.66 11.06
N ARG A 87 25.63 20.47 9.74
CA ARG A 87 25.27 21.53 8.77
C ARG A 87 23.88 22.11 9.05
N LEU A 88 22.92 21.27 9.45
CA LEU A 88 21.59 21.72 9.83
C LEU A 88 21.61 22.58 11.11
N ARG A 89 22.37 22.16 12.14
CA ARG A 89 22.53 22.94 13.37
C ARG A 89 23.20 24.29 13.10
N ASP A 90 24.23 24.33 12.27
CA ASP A 90 24.93 25.57 11.94
C ASP A 90 24.00 26.54 11.19
N ARG A 91 23.24 26.05 10.21
CA ARG A 91 22.25 26.86 9.48
C ARG A 91 21.11 27.33 10.39
N HIS A 92 20.65 26.48 11.29
CA HIS A 92 19.63 26.85 12.28
C HIS A 92 20.15 27.94 13.23
N GLN A 93 21.38 27.84 13.72
CA GLN A 93 21.99 28.89 14.54
C GLN A 93 22.17 30.20 13.78
N ALA A 94 22.51 30.16 12.49
CA ALA A 94 22.60 31.35 11.66
C ALA A 94 21.22 32.05 11.52
N LEU A 95 20.17 31.28 11.20
CA LEU A 95 18.81 31.80 11.11
C LEU A 95 18.28 32.35 12.46
N LEU A 96 18.63 31.70 13.57
CA LEU A 96 18.29 32.22 14.90
C LEU A 96 18.98 33.55 15.19
N ARG A 97 20.27 33.70 14.82
CA ARG A 97 20.99 34.97 14.96
C ARG A 97 20.37 36.07 14.10
N GLU A 98 19.99 35.74 12.87
CA GLU A 98 19.30 36.66 11.96
C GLU A 98 17.94 37.09 12.54
N LYS A 99 17.12 36.14 12.99
CA LYS A 99 15.83 36.43 13.64
C LYS A 99 15.99 37.27 14.91
N LEU A 100 17.00 37.01 15.73
CA LEU A 100 17.32 37.84 16.89
C LEU A 100 17.77 39.26 16.50
N SER A 101 18.50 39.41 15.39
CA SER A 101 18.91 40.73 14.90
C SER A 101 17.72 41.54 14.36
N LEU A 102 16.78 40.87 13.68
CA LEU A 102 15.53 41.48 13.22
C LEU A 102 14.67 41.94 14.40
N LEU A 103 14.48 41.07 15.40
CA LEU A 103 13.73 41.42 16.61
C LEU A 103 14.37 42.57 17.38
N LYS A 104 15.71 42.61 17.49
CA LYS A 104 16.39 43.77 18.09
C LYS A 104 16.12 45.06 17.32
N ARG A 105 16.22 45.02 15.98
CA ARG A 105 15.95 46.17 15.12
C ARG A 105 14.50 46.63 15.20
N GLU A 106 13.56 45.69 15.30
CA GLU A 106 12.13 45.96 15.42
C GLU A 106 11.81 46.58 16.79
N ASN A 107 12.37 46.02 17.86
CA ASN A 107 12.23 46.54 19.22
C ASN A 107 12.86 47.95 19.35
N ASP A 108 14.02 48.17 18.70
CA ASP A 108 14.67 49.49 18.62
C ASP A 108 13.83 50.50 17.81
N ASN A 109 13.13 50.05 16.76
CA ASN A 109 12.20 50.88 15.97
C ASN A 109 10.93 51.22 16.76
N GLU A 110 10.38 50.27 17.52
CA GLU A 110 9.26 50.53 18.43
C GLU A 110 9.66 51.52 19.53
N THR A 111 10.88 51.42 20.09
CA THR A 111 11.35 52.40 21.09
C THR A 111 11.58 53.79 20.50
N LEU A 112 11.85 53.88 19.19
CA LEU A 112 11.96 55.16 18.47
C LEU A 112 10.57 55.72 18.09
N GLN A 113 9.60 54.88 17.72
CA GLN A 113 8.23 55.30 17.47
C GLN A 113 7.53 55.80 18.75
N GLU A 114 7.77 55.15 19.89
CA GLU A 114 7.19 55.55 21.19
C GLU A 114 7.76 56.88 21.71
N LYS A 115 8.94 57.31 21.24
CA LYS A 115 9.53 58.63 21.56
C LYS A 115 9.07 59.76 20.64
N VAL A 116 8.39 59.47 19.53
CA VAL A 116 7.98 60.48 18.53
C VAL A 116 6.47 60.80 18.56
N ALA A 117 5.65 60.01 19.25
CA ALA A 117 4.22 60.32 19.44
C ALA A 117 4.00 60.97 20.83
N PRO A 118 3.70 62.28 20.89
CA PRO A 118 2.30 62.67 20.77
C PRO A 118 2.10 64.07 20.18
N GLN A 119 1.87 64.20 18.86
CA GLN A 119 1.05 65.29 18.29
C GLN A 119 0.48 64.85 16.94
N VAL A 120 -0.69 64.22 16.94
CA VAL A 120 -1.56 64.24 15.75
C VAL A 120 -2.96 64.61 16.24
N LYS A 121 -3.38 65.83 15.89
CA LYS A 121 -4.78 66.26 15.93
C LYS A 121 -5.52 65.59 14.78
N GLU A 122 -6.75 65.21 15.11
CA GLU A 122 -7.83 64.73 14.26
C GLU A 122 -8.01 65.58 12.99
N GLU A 123 -8.27 64.92 11.86
CA GLU A 123 -9.30 65.33 10.89
C GLU A 123 -9.66 64.13 9.97
N GLU A 124 -10.89 63.64 10.18
CA GLU A 124 -11.89 63.14 9.23
C GLU A 124 -11.54 61.97 8.26
N MET A 125 -12.19 60.82 8.50
CA MET A 125 -12.19 59.64 7.65
C MET A 125 -13.55 59.53 6.95
N GLU A 126 -13.64 60.05 5.72
CA GLU A 126 -14.70 59.73 4.77
C GLU A 126 -14.26 58.57 3.86
N THR A 127 -15.16 57.63 3.67
CA THR A 127 -15.08 56.45 2.82
C THR A 127 -14.94 56.82 1.35
N GLN A 128 -13.87 56.37 0.68
CA GLN A 128 -13.82 56.19 -0.77
C GLN A 128 -13.01 54.92 -1.10
N ASP A 129 -13.55 54.16 -2.04
CA ASP A 129 -13.15 52.84 -2.51
C ASP A 129 -11.64 52.70 -2.71
N ALA A 130 -11.05 51.69 -2.06
CA ALA A 130 -9.68 51.29 -2.33
C ALA A 130 -9.67 50.35 -3.54
N GLU A 131 -9.13 50.88 -4.63
CA GLU A 131 -8.78 50.20 -5.87
C GLU A 131 -8.03 48.89 -5.60
N ASP A 132 -8.39 47.88 -6.40
CA ASP A 132 -7.70 46.61 -6.59
C ASP A 132 -6.18 46.87 -6.71
N PRO A 133 -5.29 46.23 -5.92
CA PRO A 133 -3.88 46.35 -6.17
C PRO A 133 -3.57 45.55 -7.44
N GLU A 134 -3.22 46.29 -8.51
CA GLU A 134 -2.64 45.78 -9.74
C GLU A 134 -1.70 44.61 -9.44
N VAL A 135 -2.04 43.46 -10.03
CA VAL A 135 -1.18 42.29 -10.09
C VAL A 135 0.02 42.69 -10.94
N GLU A 136 1.14 42.99 -10.29
CA GLU A 136 2.43 43.15 -10.95
C GLU A 136 2.78 41.79 -11.60
N GLU A 137 2.49 41.67 -12.91
CA GLU A 137 2.93 40.53 -13.73
C GLU A 137 4.46 40.52 -13.75
N GLY A 138 5.03 39.75 -12.83
CA GLY A 138 6.44 39.36 -12.86
C GLY A 138 6.74 38.58 -14.14
N SER A 139 7.90 38.87 -14.72
CA SER A 139 8.46 38.23 -15.91
C SER A 139 8.39 36.69 -15.87
N PRO A 140 8.11 36.02 -17.00
CA PRO A 140 7.85 34.57 -17.08
C PRO A 140 9.08 33.66 -16.83
N GLU A 141 10.16 34.17 -16.25
CA GLU A 141 11.39 33.42 -15.97
C GLU A 141 11.55 33.03 -14.49
N ASP A 142 10.66 33.48 -13.58
CA ASP A 142 10.77 33.28 -12.12
C ASP A 142 9.79 32.25 -11.53
N GLU A 143 9.10 31.45 -12.35
CA GLU A 143 8.08 30.47 -11.91
C GLU A 143 8.66 29.18 -11.29
N GLU A 144 9.99 28.97 -11.30
CA GLU A 144 10.60 27.70 -10.85
C GLU A 144 11.28 27.74 -9.46
N ASP A 145 11.15 28.82 -8.67
CA ASP A 145 11.66 28.84 -7.28
C ASP A 145 10.56 28.47 -6.26
N PRO A 146 10.64 27.30 -5.60
CA PRO A 146 9.69 26.87 -4.55
C PRO A 146 9.53 27.90 -3.42
N LEU A 147 10.52 28.78 -3.23
CA LEU A 147 10.48 29.80 -2.19
C LEU A 147 9.57 30.98 -2.56
N ASN A 148 9.34 31.24 -3.85
CA ASN A 148 8.46 32.31 -4.31
C ASN A 148 6.99 31.94 -4.10
N GLU A 149 6.63 30.69 -4.38
CA GLU A 149 5.30 30.13 -4.10
C GLU A 149 4.98 30.16 -2.59
N LEU A 150 5.97 29.86 -1.75
CA LEU A 150 5.83 29.96 -0.30
C LEU A 150 5.61 31.40 0.18
N ARG A 151 6.27 32.38 -0.44
CA ARG A 151 6.04 33.80 -0.12
C ARG A 151 4.65 34.26 -0.54
N ARG A 152 4.18 33.82 -1.71
CA ARG A 152 2.83 34.13 -2.23
C ARG A 152 1.74 33.57 -1.32
N THR A 153 1.87 32.31 -0.89
CA THR A 153 0.91 31.66 0.04
C THR A 153 0.88 32.35 1.40
N VAL A 154 2.03 32.76 1.95
CA VAL A 154 2.08 33.51 3.21
C VAL A 154 1.37 34.88 3.10
N ARG A 155 1.51 35.59 1.97
CA ARG A 155 0.79 36.85 1.74
C ARG A 155 -0.73 36.64 1.68
N LEU A 156 -1.19 35.62 0.97
CA LEU A 156 -2.61 35.26 0.89
C LEU A 156 -3.19 34.88 2.26
N TYR A 157 -2.40 34.19 3.09
CA TYR A 157 -2.76 33.86 4.47
C TYR A 157 -2.91 35.11 5.33
N GLN A 158 -1.96 36.06 5.24
CA GLN A 158 -2.02 37.32 5.97
C GLN A 158 -3.19 38.21 5.54
N ALA A 159 -3.60 38.12 4.26
CA ALA A 159 -4.77 38.81 3.74
C ALA A 159 -6.12 38.19 4.18
N GLY A 160 -6.11 37.08 4.94
CA GLY A 160 -7.33 36.43 5.42
C GLY A 160 -8.08 35.60 4.37
N ASN A 161 -7.53 35.46 3.16
CA ASN A 161 -8.14 34.77 2.02
C ASN A 161 -7.95 33.24 2.06
N TYR A 162 -7.59 32.68 3.21
CA TYR A 162 -7.30 31.24 3.38
C TYR A 162 -8.49 30.42 3.86
N SER A 163 -9.63 31.07 4.13
CA SER A 163 -10.88 30.39 4.47
C SER A 163 -11.83 30.48 3.28
N PRO A 164 -12.28 29.35 2.70
CA PRO A 164 -13.30 29.37 1.66
C PRO A 164 -14.50 30.21 2.11
N ARG A 165 -15.01 31.06 1.22
CA ARG A 165 -16.25 31.80 1.51
C ARG A 165 -17.39 30.79 1.61
N TYR A 166 -18.16 30.86 2.69
CA TYR A 166 -19.33 29.98 2.86
C TYR A 166 -20.33 30.28 1.73
N ILE A 167 -20.55 29.31 0.86
CA ILE A 167 -21.57 29.36 -0.19
C ILE A 167 -22.86 28.85 0.44
N ARG A 168 -23.93 29.64 0.35
CA ARG A 168 -25.26 29.22 0.79
C ARG A 168 -25.83 28.23 -0.23
N GLU A 169 -26.66 27.29 0.20
CA GLU A 169 -27.25 26.28 -0.69
C GLU A 169 -28.02 26.90 -1.87
N GLU A 170 -28.63 28.07 -1.66
CA GLU A 170 -29.37 28.84 -2.67
C GLU A 170 -28.48 29.45 -3.75
N ASP A 171 -27.21 29.73 -3.44
CA ASP A 171 -26.24 30.36 -4.33
C ASP A 171 -25.37 29.32 -5.06
N PHE A 172 -25.61 28.02 -4.81
CA PHE A 172 -24.85 26.95 -5.43
C PHE A 172 -25.31 26.73 -6.88
N THR A 173 -24.41 26.99 -7.82
CA THR A 173 -24.66 26.86 -9.27
C THR A 173 -24.22 25.52 -9.86
N GLY A 174 -23.67 24.62 -9.03
CA GLY A 174 -23.19 23.30 -9.48
C GLY A 174 -24.30 22.25 -9.64
N ARG A 175 -23.95 21.08 -10.17
CA ARG A 175 -24.89 19.97 -10.36
C ARG A 175 -25.11 19.23 -9.03
N ARG A 176 -26.36 19.01 -8.65
CA ARG A 176 -26.72 18.18 -7.48
C ARG A 176 -26.58 16.71 -7.84
N ALA A 177 -25.94 15.92 -6.99
CA ALA A 177 -25.80 14.49 -7.20
C ALA A 177 -27.20 13.84 -7.29
N GLN A 178 -27.50 13.16 -8.40
CA GLN A 178 -28.65 12.26 -8.47
C GLN A 178 -28.20 10.85 -8.09
N ASN A 179 -29.15 9.99 -7.71
CA ASN A 179 -28.88 8.59 -7.30
C ASN A 179 -28.07 7.79 -8.34
N GLU A 180 -28.03 8.22 -9.60
CA GLU A 180 -27.28 7.60 -10.70
C GLU A 180 -25.83 8.10 -10.82
N ASP A 181 -25.48 9.25 -10.22
CA ASP A 181 -24.14 9.88 -10.29
C ASP A 181 -23.22 9.45 -9.13
N VAL A 182 -23.72 8.70 -8.15
CA VAL A 182 -23.01 8.29 -6.91
C VAL A 182 -21.81 7.36 -7.21
N ASP A 183 -21.75 6.78 -8.40
CA ASP A 183 -20.72 5.82 -8.82
C ASP A 183 -19.62 6.42 -9.72
N GLU A 184 -19.63 7.74 -10.02
CA GLU A 184 -18.57 8.38 -10.80
C GLU A 184 -17.45 8.95 -9.90
N PRO A 185 -16.23 8.35 -9.92
CA PRO A 185 -15.12 8.80 -9.07
C PRO A 185 -14.49 10.13 -9.52
N GLU A 186 -14.91 10.69 -10.65
CA GLU A 186 -14.31 11.86 -11.32
C GLU A 186 -15.26 13.08 -11.40
N ALA A 187 -16.44 13.01 -10.77
CA ALA A 187 -17.39 14.12 -10.77
C ALA A 187 -16.98 15.20 -9.75
N GLU A 188 -16.06 16.07 -10.18
CA GLU A 188 -15.57 17.20 -9.40
C GLU A 188 -16.67 18.27 -9.24
N GLY A 189 -16.95 18.70 -8.01
CA GLY A 189 -17.91 19.77 -7.73
C GLY A 189 -19.39 19.36 -7.54
N LEU A 190 -19.69 18.09 -7.22
CA LEU A 190 -21.04 17.66 -6.85
C LEU A 190 -21.37 17.98 -5.39
N LEU A 191 -22.58 18.51 -5.14
CA LEU A 191 -23.19 18.51 -3.81
C LEU A 191 -23.91 17.19 -3.58
N TYR A 192 -23.49 16.49 -2.53
CA TYR A 192 -24.11 15.28 -2.01
C TYR A 192 -25.14 15.64 -0.92
N GLU A 193 -26.16 14.81 -0.75
CA GLU A 193 -27.02 14.91 0.43
C GLU A 193 -26.26 14.45 1.67
N GLU A 194 -26.62 15.00 2.84
CA GLU A 194 -25.92 14.77 4.11
C GLU A 194 -25.78 13.26 4.42
N GLU A 195 -26.85 12.49 4.20
CA GLU A 195 -26.83 11.04 4.42
C GLU A 195 -25.86 10.29 3.48
N ASP A 196 -25.72 10.74 2.24
CA ASP A 196 -24.84 10.12 1.25
C ASP A 196 -23.38 10.48 1.48
N ASP A 197 -23.10 11.73 1.88
CA ASP A 197 -21.75 12.18 2.23
C ASP A 197 -21.24 11.49 3.51
N GLU A 198 -22.11 11.34 4.51
CA GLU A 198 -21.80 10.57 5.72
C GLU A 198 -21.45 9.12 5.38
N ARG A 199 -22.26 8.47 4.52
CA ARG A 199 -21.98 7.10 4.06
C ARG A 199 -20.65 6.99 3.32
N ARG A 200 -20.35 7.95 2.44
CA ARG A 200 -19.10 8.00 1.67
C ARG A 200 -17.89 8.15 2.62
N THR A 201 -17.99 9.08 3.56
CA THR A 201 -16.95 9.36 4.56
C THR A 201 -16.71 8.16 5.47
N GLN A 202 -17.77 7.53 5.96
CA GLN A 202 -17.69 6.30 6.76
C GLN A 202 -17.02 5.17 5.98
N ARG A 203 -17.36 5.00 4.70
CA ARG A 203 -16.74 4.00 3.83
C ARG A 203 -15.25 4.25 3.62
N GLN A 204 -14.85 5.50 3.35
CA GLN A 204 -13.45 5.85 3.17
C GLN A 204 -12.64 5.66 4.45
N ARG A 205 -13.25 5.94 5.60
CA ARG A 205 -12.66 5.68 6.92
C ARG A 205 -12.46 4.18 7.17
N LEU A 206 -13.41 3.34 6.77
CA LEU A 206 -13.30 1.89 6.86
C LEU A 206 -12.18 1.33 5.97
N LEU A 207 -12.00 1.86 4.75
CA LEU A 207 -10.89 1.50 3.85
C LEU A 207 -9.52 1.75 4.48
N ILE A 208 -9.37 2.85 5.22
CA ILE A 208 -8.10 3.23 5.86
C ILE A 208 -7.84 2.38 7.12
N LEU A 209 -8.86 2.14 7.95
CA LEU A 209 -8.72 1.44 9.22
C LEU A 209 -8.62 -0.08 9.07
N HIS A 210 -9.29 -0.66 8.07
CA HIS A 210 -9.31 -2.10 7.84
C HIS A 210 -9.20 -2.43 6.35
N PRO A 211 -7.99 -2.35 5.76
CA PRO A 211 -7.77 -2.66 4.34
C PRO A 211 -8.18 -4.09 3.96
N GLU A 212 -8.06 -5.02 4.91
CA GLU A 212 -8.37 -6.45 4.72
C GLU A 212 -9.86 -6.80 4.92
N ARG A 213 -10.66 -5.93 5.56
CA ARG A 213 -12.10 -6.17 5.79
C ARG A 213 -12.98 -5.60 4.69
N VAL A 214 -12.40 -4.88 3.74
CA VAL A 214 -13.09 -4.57 2.49
C VAL A 214 -12.97 -5.80 1.60
N ASP A 215 -13.73 -6.84 1.97
CA ASP A 215 -14.29 -7.72 0.96
C ASP A 215 -14.94 -6.80 -0.07
N ASN A 216 -14.47 -6.88 -1.33
CA ASN A 216 -15.01 -6.22 -2.52
C ASN A 216 -16.51 -6.49 -2.66
N SER A 217 -17.32 -5.85 -1.82
CA SER A 217 -18.75 -6.02 -1.69
C SER A 217 -19.52 -5.08 -2.60
N GLN A 218 -18.81 -4.24 -3.36
CA GLN A 218 -19.33 -3.76 -4.63
C GLN A 218 -18.87 -4.74 -5.70
N LEU A 219 -19.55 -5.89 -5.75
CA LEU A 219 -19.50 -6.75 -6.93
C LEU A 219 -20.00 -5.88 -8.09
N THR A 220 -19.18 -5.68 -9.13
CA THR A 220 -19.66 -5.03 -10.35
C THR A 220 -20.92 -5.75 -10.83
N PRO A 221 -21.85 -5.10 -11.57
CA PRO A 221 -23.05 -5.77 -12.07
C PRO A 221 -22.74 -7.08 -12.83
N GLN A 222 -21.57 -7.13 -13.47
CA GLN A 222 -21.03 -8.32 -14.12
C GLN A 222 -20.62 -9.40 -13.11
N GLU A 223 -19.97 -9.05 -12.01
CA GLU A 223 -19.59 -9.96 -10.93
C GLU A 223 -20.77 -10.49 -10.12
N LEU A 224 -21.82 -9.69 -9.93
CA LEU A 224 -23.06 -10.13 -9.27
C LEU A 224 -23.77 -11.18 -10.13
N ARG A 225 -23.83 -10.97 -11.45
CA ARG A 225 -24.33 -11.95 -12.42
C ARG A 225 -23.49 -13.23 -12.42
N MET A 226 -22.17 -13.10 -12.40
CA MET A 226 -21.24 -14.24 -12.31
C MET A 226 -21.43 -15.05 -11.04
N ARG A 227 -21.55 -14.38 -9.88
CA ARG A 227 -21.80 -15.06 -8.60
C ARG A 227 -23.17 -15.74 -8.59
N ASN A 228 -24.18 -15.09 -9.16
CA ASN A 228 -25.52 -15.67 -9.25
C ASN A 228 -25.56 -16.87 -10.21
N GLU A 229 -24.89 -16.82 -11.36
CA GLU A 229 -24.75 -17.95 -12.28
C GLU A 229 -23.99 -19.10 -11.63
N ALA A 230 -22.92 -18.81 -10.88
CA ALA A 230 -22.16 -19.83 -10.16
C ALA A 230 -22.91 -20.40 -8.94
N LYS A 231 -23.82 -19.62 -8.33
CA LYS A 231 -24.75 -20.05 -7.28
C LYS A 231 -25.97 -20.80 -7.82
N GLN A 232 -26.34 -20.61 -9.09
CA GLN A 232 -27.40 -21.38 -9.72
C GLN A 232 -26.98 -22.86 -9.78
N GLY A 233 -27.78 -23.72 -9.16
CA GLY A 233 -27.45 -25.14 -8.99
C GLY A 233 -26.73 -25.48 -7.69
N MET A 234 -26.85 -24.65 -6.64
CA MET A 234 -26.45 -25.05 -5.29
C MET A 234 -27.34 -26.19 -4.76
N GLN A 235 -26.84 -27.42 -4.84
CA GLN A 235 -27.42 -28.57 -4.15
C GLN A 235 -26.89 -28.61 -2.70
N GLY A 236 -27.68 -29.14 -1.76
CA GLY A 236 -27.38 -29.09 -0.31
C GLY A 236 -26.08 -29.78 0.13
N ASP A 237 -25.46 -30.57 -0.75
CA ASP A 237 -24.21 -31.31 -0.49
C ASP A 237 -22.93 -30.57 -0.95
N GLU A 238 -23.08 -29.35 -1.46
CA GLU A 238 -21.97 -28.56 -2.01
C GLU A 238 -21.69 -27.32 -1.15
N ALA A 239 -20.48 -27.26 -0.57
CA ALA A 239 -20.02 -26.15 0.26
C ALA A 239 -19.04 -25.24 -0.50
N GLU A 240 -18.95 -23.97 -0.13
CA GLU A 240 -17.95 -23.02 -0.65
C GLU A 240 -16.56 -23.38 -0.10
N PHE A 241 -15.53 -23.30 -0.95
CA PHE A 241 -14.16 -23.68 -0.60
C PHE A 241 -13.16 -22.61 -1.05
N SER A 242 -12.41 -22.02 -0.11
CA SER A 242 -11.50 -20.89 -0.39
C SER A 242 -10.13 -21.07 0.26
N VAL A 243 -9.60 -22.30 0.31
CA VAL A 243 -8.27 -22.57 0.87
C VAL A 243 -7.22 -22.53 -0.24
N GLU A 244 -6.60 -21.37 -0.44
CA GLU A 244 -5.46 -21.19 -1.33
C GLU A 244 -4.17 -21.75 -0.71
N THR A 245 -3.32 -22.33 -1.55
CA THR A 245 -1.93 -22.64 -1.20
C THR A 245 -1.05 -21.51 -1.72
N THR A 246 -0.20 -20.95 -0.85
CA THR A 246 0.81 -19.97 -1.27
C THR A 246 1.78 -20.63 -2.24
N LEU A 247 1.80 -20.17 -3.49
CA LEU A 247 2.84 -20.50 -4.44
C LEU A 247 4.05 -19.60 -4.19
N ASP A 248 5.26 -20.14 -4.36
CA ASP A 248 6.47 -19.33 -4.36
C ASP A 248 6.35 -18.28 -5.48
N ALA A 249 6.37 -17.01 -5.09
CA ALA A 249 6.23 -15.89 -6.01
C ALA A 249 7.39 -15.93 -7.01
N VAL A 250 7.09 -16.28 -8.26
CA VAL A 250 8.06 -16.10 -9.35
C VAL A 250 8.23 -14.59 -9.51
N PRO A 251 9.44 -14.02 -9.36
CA PRO A 251 9.64 -12.58 -9.53
C PRO A 251 9.42 -12.22 -10.99
N GLN A 252 8.19 -11.93 -11.37
CA GLN A 252 7.90 -11.31 -12.65
C GLN A 252 8.25 -9.84 -12.51
N LEU A 253 9.20 -9.39 -13.32
CA LEU A 253 9.63 -7.99 -13.40
C LEU A 253 8.40 -7.12 -13.68
N ALA A 254 7.88 -6.50 -12.62
CA ALA A 254 6.73 -5.62 -12.71
C ALA A 254 7.14 -4.39 -13.53
N THR A 255 6.72 -4.37 -14.79
CA THR A 255 6.70 -3.12 -15.54
C THR A 255 5.43 -2.37 -15.16
N ASP A 256 5.56 -1.06 -14.96
CA ASP A 256 4.56 -0.14 -14.38
C ASP A 256 3.17 -0.17 -15.08
N LYS A 257 3.10 -0.77 -16.28
CA LYS A 257 1.88 -0.89 -17.08
C LYS A 257 0.95 -2.04 -16.64
N TYR A 258 1.48 -3.08 -15.99
CA TYR A 258 0.68 -4.25 -15.61
C TYR A 258 1.06 -4.73 -14.22
N ARG A 259 0.31 -4.26 -13.23
CA ARG A 259 0.38 -4.81 -11.87
C ARG A 259 -0.16 -6.25 -11.91
N PRO A 260 0.61 -7.27 -11.53
CA PRO A 260 0.11 -8.64 -11.42
C PRO A 260 -1.12 -8.68 -10.51
N ARG A 261 -2.18 -9.36 -10.95
CA ARG A 261 -3.43 -9.48 -10.20
C ARG A 261 -3.77 -10.94 -9.96
N LYS A 262 -4.31 -11.26 -8.80
CA LYS A 262 -4.91 -12.58 -8.58
C LYS A 262 -6.27 -12.67 -9.28
N PRO A 263 -6.55 -13.74 -10.03
CA PRO A 263 -7.86 -13.95 -10.62
C PRO A 263 -8.91 -14.19 -9.53
N ARG A 264 -10.15 -13.80 -9.81
CA ARG A 264 -11.27 -14.08 -8.92
C ARG A 264 -11.73 -15.51 -9.14
N TYR A 265 -12.21 -16.20 -8.12
CA TYR A 265 -12.73 -17.55 -8.26
C TYR A 265 -13.91 -17.79 -7.33
N PHE A 266 -14.71 -18.79 -7.66
CA PHE A 266 -15.79 -19.32 -6.85
C PHE A 266 -15.73 -20.84 -6.89
N ASN A 267 -15.07 -21.41 -5.89
CA ASN A 267 -14.84 -22.84 -5.82
C ASN A 267 -15.82 -23.50 -4.85
N ARG A 268 -16.22 -24.72 -5.19
CA ARG A 268 -17.16 -25.51 -4.40
C ARG A 268 -16.60 -26.90 -4.19
N VAL A 269 -16.73 -27.40 -2.97
CA VAL A 269 -16.38 -28.76 -2.61
C VAL A 269 -17.66 -29.58 -2.49
N HIS A 270 -17.73 -30.67 -3.26
CA HIS A 270 -18.84 -31.62 -3.17
C HIS A 270 -18.50 -32.63 -2.06
N THR A 271 -19.24 -32.57 -0.96
CA THR A 271 -19.05 -33.44 0.19
C THR A 271 -20.23 -34.39 0.30
N GLY A 272 -19.98 -35.65 0.60
CA GLY A 272 -21.07 -36.60 0.74
C GLY A 272 -20.70 -37.82 1.56
N PHE A 273 -21.70 -38.62 1.85
CA PHE A 273 -21.55 -39.85 2.63
C PHE A 273 -21.15 -41.01 1.72
N GLU A 274 -20.19 -41.82 2.17
CA GLU A 274 -19.85 -43.08 1.50
C GLU A 274 -20.35 -44.26 2.31
N TRP A 275 -21.46 -44.86 1.89
CA TRP A 275 -22.02 -46.06 2.51
C TRP A 275 -21.29 -47.33 2.07
N ASN A 276 -20.03 -47.48 2.50
CA ASN A 276 -19.29 -48.73 2.33
C ASN A 276 -19.79 -49.80 3.33
N LYS A 277 -19.39 -51.07 3.15
CA LYS A 277 -19.83 -52.18 4.01
C LYS A 277 -19.48 -51.97 5.50
N TYR A 278 -18.39 -51.26 5.79
CA TYR A 278 -17.97 -50.93 7.15
C TYR A 278 -18.83 -49.81 7.77
N ASN A 279 -19.13 -48.77 7.00
CA ASN A 279 -19.95 -47.65 7.44
C ASN A 279 -21.40 -48.10 7.66
N GLN A 280 -21.89 -49.03 6.85
CA GLN A 280 -23.20 -49.66 7.04
C GLN A 280 -23.33 -50.44 8.37
N THR A 281 -22.23 -50.83 9.02
CA THR A 281 -22.30 -51.55 10.31
C THR A 281 -22.11 -50.65 11.53
N HIS A 282 -21.68 -49.40 11.32
CA HIS A 282 -21.33 -48.47 12.40
C HIS A 282 -22.13 -47.16 12.41
N TYR A 283 -22.83 -46.87 11.31
CA TYR A 283 -23.59 -45.66 11.12
C TYR A 283 -24.98 -46.01 10.58
N ASP A 284 -25.96 -45.20 10.98
CA ASP A 284 -27.36 -45.36 10.60
C ASP A 284 -27.88 -44.06 9.97
N MET A 285 -29.13 -44.03 9.52
CA MET A 285 -29.73 -42.83 8.90
C MET A 285 -29.75 -41.63 9.86
N ASP A 286 -29.94 -41.88 11.16
CA ASP A 286 -30.00 -40.84 12.21
C ASP A 286 -28.61 -40.42 12.71
N ASN A 287 -27.58 -41.24 12.45
CA ASN A 287 -26.18 -40.92 12.75
C ASN A 287 -25.31 -41.31 11.55
N PRO A 288 -25.33 -40.51 10.46
CA PRO A 288 -24.64 -40.84 9.23
C PRO A 288 -23.11 -40.80 9.41
N PRO A 289 -22.35 -41.51 8.56
CA PRO A 289 -20.90 -41.50 8.61
C PRO A 289 -20.35 -40.08 8.38
N PRO A 290 -19.09 -39.79 8.76
CA PRO A 290 -18.46 -38.53 8.43
C PRO A 290 -18.50 -38.25 6.92
N LYS A 291 -18.81 -37.00 6.53
CA LYS A 291 -18.79 -36.59 5.13
C LYS A 291 -17.36 -36.63 4.59
N ILE A 292 -17.20 -37.20 3.40
CA ILE A 292 -15.94 -37.22 2.67
C ILE A 292 -16.03 -36.34 1.44
N VAL A 293 -14.89 -35.83 0.97
CA VAL A 293 -14.85 -35.08 -0.29
C VAL A 293 -15.02 -36.05 -1.46
N GLN A 294 -16.05 -35.83 -2.25
CA GLN A 294 -16.40 -36.64 -3.42
C GLN A 294 -16.01 -35.97 -4.73
N GLY A 295 -15.75 -34.67 -4.74
CA GLY A 295 -15.35 -33.93 -5.93
C GLY A 295 -15.16 -32.45 -5.67
N TYR A 296 -14.67 -31.74 -6.68
CA TYR A 296 -14.46 -30.29 -6.65
C TYR A 296 -15.06 -29.65 -7.91
N LYS A 297 -15.53 -28.42 -7.74
CA LYS A 297 -15.97 -27.54 -8.84
C LYS A 297 -15.24 -26.22 -8.72
N PHE A 298 -14.28 -25.99 -9.59
CA PHE A 298 -13.56 -24.74 -9.72
C PHE A 298 -14.22 -23.88 -10.80
N ASN A 299 -14.51 -22.63 -10.46
CA ASN A 299 -14.92 -21.61 -11.42
C ASN A 299 -14.01 -20.40 -11.23
N ILE A 300 -13.07 -20.20 -12.16
CA ILE A 300 -12.07 -19.14 -12.08
C ILE A 300 -12.36 -18.12 -13.16
N PHE A 301 -12.36 -16.84 -12.80
CA PHE A 301 -12.77 -15.72 -13.63
C PHE A 301 -11.55 -14.91 -14.05
N TYR A 302 -11.43 -14.69 -15.36
CA TYR A 302 -10.35 -13.98 -16.02
C TYR A 302 -10.88 -12.84 -16.91
N PRO A 303 -11.64 -11.85 -16.38
CA PRO A 303 -12.27 -10.81 -17.18
C PRO A 303 -11.30 -9.97 -18.02
N ASP A 304 -10.10 -9.70 -17.50
CA ASP A 304 -9.09 -8.80 -18.08
C ASP A 304 -7.98 -9.57 -18.82
N LEU A 305 -8.28 -10.75 -19.36
CA LEU A 305 -7.28 -11.53 -20.07
C LEU A 305 -6.86 -10.83 -21.37
N MET A 306 -5.57 -10.48 -21.47
CA MET A 306 -5.02 -9.77 -22.62
C MET A 306 -5.13 -10.60 -23.90
N ASP A 307 -4.77 -11.88 -23.81
CA ASP A 307 -4.85 -12.81 -24.92
C ASP A 307 -5.97 -13.82 -24.69
N LYS A 308 -7.16 -13.51 -25.20
CA LYS A 308 -8.34 -14.39 -25.13
C LYS A 308 -8.17 -15.69 -25.93
N SER A 309 -7.13 -15.80 -26.76
CA SER A 309 -6.81 -17.02 -27.50
C SER A 309 -6.06 -18.04 -26.64
N GLN A 310 -5.35 -17.58 -25.60
CA GLN A 310 -4.68 -18.45 -24.64
C GLN A 310 -5.67 -19.00 -23.62
N THR A 311 -5.71 -20.32 -23.52
CA THR A 311 -6.60 -21.00 -22.58
C THR A 311 -5.85 -21.26 -21.27
N PRO A 312 -6.50 -21.05 -20.11
CA PRO A 312 -5.95 -21.45 -18.82
C PRO A 312 -5.59 -22.94 -18.80
N GLN A 313 -4.40 -23.24 -18.33
CA GLN A 313 -3.89 -24.59 -18.11
C GLN A 313 -3.86 -24.91 -16.63
N TYR A 314 -3.94 -26.19 -16.28
CA TYR A 314 -3.82 -26.64 -14.90
C TYR A 314 -2.78 -27.75 -14.78
N PHE A 315 -2.12 -27.79 -13.63
CA PHE A 315 -1.10 -28.77 -13.28
C PHE A 315 -1.40 -29.37 -11.92
N LEU A 316 -1.33 -30.69 -11.81
CA LEU A 316 -1.53 -31.42 -10.56
C LEU A 316 -0.19 -31.92 -10.06
N THR A 317 0.23 -31.47 -8.88
CA THR A 317 1.48 -31.87 -8.24
C THR A 317 1.18 -32.50 -6.89
N PRO A 318 1.54 -33.77 -6.65
CA PRO A 318 1.41 -34.40 -5.34
C PRO A 318 2.21 -33.61 -4.28
N CYS A 319 1.65 -33.45 -3.08
CA CYS A 319 2.33 -32.75 -2.00
C CYS A 319 3.43 -33.63 -1.41
N ALA A 320 4.65 -33.09 -1.25
CA ALA A 320 5.79 -33.85 -0.71
C ALA A 320 5.58 -34.24 0.76
N ASP A 321 4.90 -33.40 1.53
CA ASP A 321 4.68 -33.61 2.97
C ASP A 321 3.59 -34.64 3.25
N ASN A 322 2.58 -34.74 2.38
CA ASN A 322 1.42 -35.59 2.61
C ASN A 322 0.82 -36.13 1.29
N GLY A 323 0.99 -37.43 1.06
CA GLY A 323 0.59 -38.10 -0.19
C GLY A 323 -0.92 -38.16 -0.44
N ASP A 324 -1.72 -37.99 0.61
CA ASP A 324 -3.19 -37.93 0.53
C ASP A 324 -3.70 -36.63 -0.11
N PHE A 325 -2.83 -35.63 -0.26
CA PHE A 325 -3.16 -34.33 -0.84
C PHE A 325 -2.28 -34.00 -2.04
N ALA A 326 -2.84 -33.26 -2.99
CA ALA A 326 -2.16 -32.73 -4.15
C ALA A 326 -2.47 -31.25 -4.29
N VAL A 327 -1.54 -30.51 -4.89
CA VAL A 327 -1.68 -29.10 -5.21
C VAL A 327 -2.10 -28.98 -6.67
N LEU A 328 -3.27 -28.39 -6.89
CA LEU A 328 -3.79 -28.08 -8.21
C LEU A 328 -3.47 -26.63 -8.53
N ARG A 329 -2.52 -26.40 -9.44
CA ARG A 329 -2.08 -25.07 -9.90
C ARG A 329 -2.77 -24.72 -11.22
N PHE A 330 -3.27 -23.49 -11.32
CA PHE A 330 -3.83 -22.91 -12.53
C PHE A 330 -2.89 -21.83 -13.08
N HIS A 331 -2.63 -21.89 -14.38
CA HIS A 331 -1.75 -21.00 -15.12
C HIS A 331 -2.50 -20.42 -16.32
N THR A 332 -2.50 -19.10 -16.45
CA THR A 332 -3.25 -18.40 -17.51
C THR A 332 -2.39 -17.43 -18.31
N GLY A 333 -1.32 -16.90 -17.72
CA GLY A 333 -0.48 -15.87 -18.30
C GLY A 333 -0.86 -14.44 -17.85
N PRO A 334 -0.08 -13.42 -18.26
CA PRO A 334 -0.28 -12.03 -17.84
C PRO A 334 -1.67 -11.47 -18.21
N PRO A 335 -2.31 -10.64 -17.38
CA PRO A 335 -1.82 -10.00 -16.15
C PRO A 335 -2.08 -10.82 -14.87
N TYR A 336 -2.57 -12.05 -15.01
CA TYR A 336 -2.97 -12.86 -13.86
C TYR A 336 -1.82 -13.67 -13.29
N GLU A 337 -1.73 -13.69 -11.96
CA GLU A 337 -0.84 -14.59 -11.24
C GLU A 337 -1.42 -16.01 -11.22
N ASP A 338 -0.51 -16.98 -11.15
CA ASP A 338 -0.87 -18.37 -10.97
C ASP A 338 -1.49 -18.57 -9.58
N ILE A 339 -2.58 -19.35 -9.52
CA ILE A 339 -3.24 -19.71 -8.27
C ILE A 339 -3.13 -21.21 -8.04
N ALA A 340 -3.10 -21.63 -6.79
CA ALA A 340 -3.11 -23.05 -6.46
C ALA A 340 -3.98 -23.38 -5.27
N PHE A 341 -4.56 -24.59 -5.32
CA PHE A 341 -5.44 -25.10 -4.28
C PHE A 341 -4.97 -26.46 -3.81
N LYS A 342 -5.03 -26.69 -2.50
CA LYS A 342 -4.80 -28.01 -1.91
C LYS A 342 -6.07 -28.85 -2.04
N ILE A 343 -5.97 -29.96 -2.76
CA ILE A 343 -7.07 -30.90 -2.98
C ILE A 343 -6.67 -32.31 -2.53
N VAL A 344 -7.67 -33.18 -2.39
CA VAL A 344 -7.44 -34.61 -2.09
C VAL A 344 -6.85 -35.30 -3.33
N ASN A 345 -5.79 -36.07 -3.13
CA ASN A 345 -5.11 -36.83 -4.17
C ASN A 345 -5.81 -38.17 -4.41
N ARG A 346 -6.85 -38.17 -5.25
CA ARG A 346 -7.57 -39.37 -5.69
C ARG A 346 -7.79 -39.33 -7.19
N GLU A 347 -7.96 -40.48 -7.83
CA GLU A 347 -8.23 -40.55 -9.27
C GLU A 347 -9.53 -39.85 -9.65
N TRP A 348 -9.49 -39.03 -10.71
CA TRP A 348 -10.65 -38.31 -11.21
C TRP A 348 -11.46 -39.16 -12.18
N GLU A 349 -12.77 -38.95 -12.18
CA GLU A 349 -13.69 -39.54 -13.12
C GLU A 349 -13.95 -38.59 -14.30
N PHE A 350 -13.35 -38.88 -15.45
CA PHE A 350 -13.43 -38.07 -16.67
C PHE A 350 -14.73 -38.24 -17.47
N SER A 351 -15.78 -38.82 -16.89
CA SER A 351 -17.02 -39.09 -17.60
C SER A 351 -17.93 -37.86 -17.62
N TYR A 352 -18.24 -37.33 -18.80
CA TYR A 352 -19.21 -36.23 -18.97
C TYR A 352 -20.59 -36.55 -18.38
N LYS A 353 -21.01 -37.82 -18.44
CA LYS A 353 -22.28 -38.29 -17.86
C LYS A 353 -22.32 -38.16 -16.33
N ARG A 354 -21.16 -38.08 -15.68
CA ARG A 354 -21.01 -37.92 -14.23
C ARG A 354 -20.54 -36.53 -13.85
N GLY A 355 -20.72 -35.56 -14.75
CA GLY A 355 -20.49 -34.14 -14.43
C GLY A 355 -19.05 -33.66 -14.59
N PHE A 356 -18.17 -34.44 -15.24
CA PHE A 356 -16.86 -33.91 -15.63
C PHE A 356 -17.02 -32.76 -16.62
N ARG A 357 -16.36 -31.63 -16.34
CA ARG A 357 -16.34 -30.44 -17.19
C ARG A 357 -14.97 -29.79 -17.11
N CYS A 358 -14.38 -29.48 -18.26
CA CYS A 358 -13.13 -28.71 -18.37
C CYS A 358 -13.26 -27.81 -19.58
N GLN A 359 -13.72 -26.58 -19.39
CA GLN A 359 -13.99 -25.64 -20.49
C GLN A 359 -13.67 -24.20 -20.09
N PHE A 360 -13.23 -23.41 -21.07
CA PHE A 360 -13.04 -21.97 -20.93
C PHE A 360 -14.02 -21.24 -21.84
N HIS A 361 -14.95 -20.49 -21.27
CA HIS A 361 -15.95 -19.74 -22.02
C HIS A 361 -16.35 -18.47 -21.26
N ASN A 362 -16.62 -17.37 -21.96
CA ASN A 362 -16.98 -16.07 -21.38
C ASN A 362 -16.02 -15.58 -20.29
N ASN A 363 -14.72 -15.79 -20.48
CA ASN A 363 -13.68 -15.47 -19.51
C ASN A 363 -13.81 -16.26 -18.17
N ILE A 364 -14.54 -17.37 -18.18
CA ILE A 364 -14.73 -18.26 -17.04
C ILE A 364 -14.10 -19.61 -17.37
N PHE A 365 -13.13 -20.01 -16.56
CA PHE A 365 -12.56 -21.33 -16.58
C PHE A 365 -13.33 -22.23 -15.60
N GLN A 366 -14.01 -23.24 -16.15
CA GLN A 366 -14.80 -24.20 -15.39
C GLN A 366 -14.09 -25.55 -15.39
N LEU A 367 -13.65 -26.00 -14.21
CA LEU A 367 -13.09 -27.33 -13.98
C LEU A 367 -13.88 -28.05 -12.90
N TRP A 368 -14.74 -28.96 -13.31
CA TRP A 368 -15.59 -29.77 -12.43
C TRP A 368 -15.23 -31.23 -12.58
N PHE A 369 -15.00 -31.91 -11.46
CA PHE A 369 -14.72 -33.33 -11.46
C PHE A 369 -15.17 -33.98 -10.16
N HIS A 370 -15.50 -35.26 -10.26
CA HIS A 370 -15.73 -36.14 -9.12
C HIS A 370 -14.61 -37.19 -9.05
N PHE A 371 -14.37 -37.72 -7.85
CA PHE A 371 -13.45 -38.82 -7.66
C PHE A 371 -14.08 -40.14 -8.09
N LYS A 372 -13.27 -41.02 -8.70
CA LYS A 372 -13.71 -42.38 -9.02
C LYS A 372 -14.11 -43.11 -7.75
N ARG A 373 -15.26 -43.77 -7.81
CA ARG A 373 -15.73 -44.67 -6.76
C ARG A 373 -15.35 -46.10 -7.11
N TYR A 374 -14.45 -46.70 -6.34
CA TYR A 374 -14.13 -48.12 -6.47
C TYR A 374 -15.18 -48.92 -5.74
N ARG A 375 -15.92 -49.76 -6.46
CA ARG A 375 -16.78 -50.77 -5.84
C ARG A 375 -15.92 -51.99 -5.55
N TYR A 376 -15.74 -52.30 -4.27
CA TYR A 376 -15.16 -53.57 -3.88
C TYR A 376 -16.09 -54.71 -4.34
N ARG A 377 -15.63 -55.51 -5.31
CA ARG A 377 -16.25 -56.78 -5.68
C ARG A 377 -15.50 -57.87 -4.91
N ARG A 378 -16.27 -58.67 -4.16
CA ARG A 378 -15.75 -59.79 -3.39
C ARG A 378 -15.66 -61.04 -4.25
#